data_AF-A0A1C6HUF4-F1
#
_entry.id   AF-A0A1C6HUF4-F1
#
_cell.length_a   1.000
_cell.length_b   1.000
_cell.length_c   1.000
_cell.angle_alpha   90.00
_cell.angle_beta   90.00
_cell.angle_gamma   90.00
#
_symmetry.space_group_name_H-M   'P 1'
#
loop_
_entity.id
_entity.type
_entity.pdbx_description
1 polymer ?
#
loop_
_entity_poly.entity_id
_entity_poly.type
_entity_poly.pdbx_seq_one_letter_code
_entity_poly.pdbx_strand_id
1 'polypeptide(L)'
;MDIVMLLIATAAIAALAVPLFKAYKNGYTKEKKISMIKRQLCAFGGVTLGSVLMPVIAGAAEPATTAAASSGAGMAYLGAALVTGLACIGCGIAVAAAAPAAIGAVSENDKSFGKALIFVAMGEGVAIYGLLISIMILNKV
;
A
#
# COMPACT_ATOMS: atom_id res chain seq x y z
N MET A 1 6.67 -15.00 -17.75
CA MET A 1 7.02 -14.57 -16.38
C MET A 1 7.63 -15.76 -15.67
N ASP A 2 8.93 -15.73 -15.41
CA ASP A 2 9.65 -16.85 -14.82
C ASP A 2 9.18 -17.13 -13.39
N ILE A 3 9.13 -18.42 -13.03
CA ILE A 3 8.73 -18.93 -11.70
C ILE A 3 9.50 -18.23 -10.55
N VAL A 4 10.72 -17.79 -10.81
CA VAL A 4 11.59 -17.06 -9.87
C VAL A 4 11.04 -15.67 -9.52
N MET A 5 10.49 -14.92 -10.49
CA MET A 5 9.86 -13.62 -10.24
C MET A 5 8.57 -13.75 -9.44
N LEU A 6 7.83 -14.85 -9.66
CA LEU A 6 6.62 -15.17 -8.91
C LEU A 6 6.95 -15.54 -7.45
N LEU A 7 8.05 -16.26 -7.22
CA LEU A 7 8.58 -16.62 -5.90
C LEU A 7 9.09 -15.42 -5.10
N ILE A 8 9.78 -14.47 -5.74
CA ILE A 8 10.27 -13.24 -5.09
C ILE A 8 9.09 -12.32 -4.73
N ALA A 9 8.11 -12.18 -5.63
CA ALA A 9 6.90 -11.40 -5.35
C ALA A 9 6.08 -11.99 -4.19
N THR A 10 5.93 -13.32 -4.14
CA THR A 10 5.25 -14.00 -3.01
C THR A 10 6.05 -13.94 -1.71
N ALA A 11 7.37 -14.03 -1.75
CA ALA A 11 8.22 -13.88 -0.57
C ALA A 11 8.16 -12.46 0.01
N ALA A 12 8.09 -11.42 -0.83
CA ALA A 12 7.94 -10.04 -0.39
C ALA A 12 6.57 -9.78 0.29
N ILE A 13 5.50 -10.36 -0.28
CA ILE A 13 4.15 -10.32 0.31
C ILE A 13 4.11 -11.11 1.63
N ALA A 14 4.77 -12.28 1.69
CA ALA A 14 4.87 -13.08 2.90
C ALA A 14 5.65 -12.35 4.02
N ALA A 15 6.73 -11.65 3.69
CA ALA A 15 7.52 -10.86 4.66
C ALA A 15 6.71 -9.70 5.29
N LEU A 16 5.79 -9.11 4.52
CA LEU A 16 4.81 -8.13 5.02
C LEU A 16 3.75 -8.75 5.94
N ALA A 17 3.39 -10.02 5.71
CA ALA A 17 2.39 -10.74 6.49
C ALA A 17 2.93 -11.35 7.81
N VAL A 18 4.21 -11.69 7.89
CA VAL A 18 4.86 -12.24 9.11
C VAL A 18 4.68 -11.34 10.36
N PRO A 19 4.85 -10.00 10.30
CA PRO A 19 4.57 -9.14 11.45
C PRO A 19 3.08 -9.03 11.80
N LEU A 20 2.14 -9.34 10.89
CA LEU A 20 0.70 -9.44 11.20
C LEU A 20 0.40 -10.64 12.10
N PHE A 21 0.99 -11.80 11.81
CA PHE A 21 0.70 -13.04 12.53
C PHE A 21 1.25 -13.03 13.97
N LYS A 22 2.42 -12.41 14.17
CA LYS A 22 3.03 -12.27 15.50
C LYS A 22 2.33 -11.22 16.38
N ALA A 23 1.61 -10.28 15.77
CA ALA A 23 0.78 -9.27 16.43
C ALA A 23 -0.57 -9.81 16.91
N TYR A 24 -1.19 -10.74 16.16
CA TYR A 24 -2.48 -11.32 16.52
C TYR A 24 -2.43 -12.24 17.76
N LYS A 25 -1.28 -12.90 17.99
CA LYS A 25 -1.12 -13.89 19.08
C LYS A 25 -0.88 -13.28 20.47
N ASN A 26 -0.52 -12.00 20.57
CA ASN A 26 -0.24 -11.35 21.85
C ASN A 26 -1.27 -10.24 22.11
N GLY A 27 -2.17 -10.48 23.06
CA GLY A 27 -3.29 -9.61 23.42
C GLY A 27 -2.96 -8.11 23.56
N TYR A 28 -3.97 -7.29 23.25
CA TYR A 28 -3.85 -5.86 22.99
C TYR A 28 -3.88 -5.00 24.28
N THR A 29 -2.73 -4.44 24.66
CA THR A 29 -2.63 -3.31 25.62
C THR A 29 -2.39 -2.01 24.84
N LYS A 30 -2.95 -0.87 25.30
CA LYS A 30 -2.89 0.43 24.59
C LYS A 30 -1.46 0.85 24.16
N GLU A 31 -0.44 0.57 24.98
CA GLU A 31 0.96 0.89 24.67
C GLU A 31 1.55 0.03 23.54
N LYS A 32 1.14 -1.25 23.43
CA LYS A 32 1.59 -2.16 22.36
C LYS A 32 1.01 -1.78 20.99
N LYS A 33 -0.15 -1.11 20.95
CA LYS A 33 -0.81 -0.67 19.70
C LYS A 33 0.02 0.37 18.93
N ILE A 34 0.61 1.33 19.64
CA ILE A 34 1.50 2.36 19.05
C ILE A 34 2.83 1.74 18.60
N SER A 35 3.37 0.78 19.36
CA SER A 35 4.57 0.03 18.97
C SER A 35 4.34 -0.85 17.73
N MET A 36 3.15 -1.43 17.56
CA MET A 36 2.79 -2.23 16.38
C MET A 36 2.67 -1.37 15.12
N ILE A 37 1.98 -0.23 15.17
CA ILE A 37 1.86 0.69 14.02
C ILE A 37 3.26 1.15 13.55
N LYS A 38 4.17 1.48 14.48
CA LYS A 38 5.56 1.82 14.16
C LYS A 38 6.30 0.66 13.50
N ARG A 39 6.13 -0.57 13.99
CA ARG A 39 6.74 -1.78 13.40
C ARG A 39 6.17 -2.13 12.02
N GLN A 40 4.87 -1.89 11.78
CA GLN A 40 4.25 -2.09 10.46
C GLN A 40 4.69 -1.02 9.46
N LEU A 41 4.76 0.25 9.88
CA LEU A 41 5.26 1.32 9.02
C LEU A 41 6.74 1.11 8.67
N CYS A 42 7.55 0.68 9.63
CA CYS A 42 8.96 0.33 9.39
C CYS A 42 9.14 -0.95 8.56
N ALA A 43 8.31 -1.98 8.75
CA ALA A 43 8.37 -3.20 7.95
C ALA A 43 7.90 -2.95 6.51
N PHE A 44 6.83 -2.17 6.32
CA PHE A 44 6.36 -1.75 5.01
C PHE A 44 7.39 -0.85 4.32
N GLY A 45 7.87 0.19 4.99
CA GLY A 45 8.93 1.06 4.47
C GLY A 45 10.23 0.32 4.18
N GLY A 46 10.60 -0.65 5.03
CA GLY A 46 11.81 -1.46 4.85
C GLY A 46 11.69 -2.45 3.68
N VAL A 47 10.53 -3.08 3.48
CA VAL A 47 10.29 -3.97 2.34
C VAL A 47 10.19 -3.18 1.03
N THR A 48 9.51 -2.02 1.03
CA THR A 48 9.43 -1.17 -0.16
C THR A 48 10.78 -0.58 -0.54
N LEU A 49 11.54 -0.03 0.41
CA LEU A 49 12.92 0.42 0.18
C LEU A 49 13.83 -0.74 -0.21
N GLY A 50 13.73 -1.89 0.43
CA GLY A 50 14.50 -3.09 0.10
C GLY A 50 14.27 -3.52 -1.34
N SER A 51 13.01 -3.61 -1.79
CA SER A 51 12.67 -3.97 -3.17
C SER A 51 13.14 -2.95 -4.22
N VAL A 52 13.25 -1.67 -3.86
CA VAL A 52 13.72 -0.60 -4.75
C VAL A 52 15.26 -0.52 -4.77
N LEU A 53 15.94 -0.86 -3.67
CA LEU A 53 17.40 -0.79 -3.54
C LEU A 53 18.12 -2.07 -3.98
N MET A 54 17.49 -3.23 -3.91
CA MET A 54 18.09 -4.52 -4.29
C MET A 54 18.58 -4.58 -5.76
N PRO A 55 17.91 -3.94 -6.75
CA PRO A 55 18.43 -3.82 -8.12
C PRO A 55 19.68 -2.92 -8.23
N VAL A 56 19.86 -1.95 -7.33
CA VAL A 56 20.98 -0.98 -7.37
C VAL A 56 22.27 -1.60 -6.83
N ILE A 57 22.18 -2.50 -5.85
CA ILE A 57 23.34 -3.15 -5.23
C ILE A 57 23.86 -4.33 -6.07
N ALA A 58 22.98 -4.99 -6.84
CA ALA A 58 23.37 -6.09 -7.73
C ALA A 58 24.06 -5.62 -9.04
N GLY A 59 24.11 -4.32 -9.32
CA GLY A 59 24.69 -3.74 -10.54
C GLY A 59 26.23 -3.66 -10.59
N ALA A 60 26.95 -4.31 -9.67
CA ALA A 60 28.42 -4.25 -9.60
C ALA A 60 29.16 -5.40 -10.31
N ALA A 61 28.45 -6.40 -10.86
CA ALA A 61 29.08 -7.50 -11.60
C ALA A 61 28.23 -7.93 -12.80
N GLU A 62 28.82 -7.78 -13.99
CA GLU A 62 28.42 -8.31 -15.30
C GLU A 62 27.53 -7.43 -16.22
N PRO A 63 27.74 -7.53 -17.55
CA PRO A 63 27.62 -6.41 -18.46
C PRO A 63 26.16 -6.09 -18.79
N ALA A 64 25.93 -4.78 -18.90
CA ALA A 64 24.79 -4.05 -19.44
C ALA A 64 24.10 -4.66 -20.69
N THR A 65 23.49 -5.83 -20.56
CA THR A 65 22.71 -6.48 -21.63
C THR A 65 21.33 -6.96 -21.20
N THR A 66 20.95 -6.73 -19.94
CA THR A 66 19.53 -6.84 -19.49
C THR A 66 19.05 -5.58 -18.76
N ALA A 67 19.89 -4.55 -18.65
CA ALA A 67 19.61 -3.26 -18.01
C ALA A 67 18.88 -2.24 -18.93
N ALA A 68 18.47 -2.68 -20.13
CA ALA A 68 17.86 -1.82 -21.14
C ALA A 68 16.62 -2.46 -21.80
N ALA A 69 15.93 -3.38 -21.12
CA ALA A 69 14.54 -3.69 -21.46
C ALA A 69 13.68 -2.48 -21.05
N SER A 70 13.70 -1.48 -21.94
CA SER A 70 12.99 -0.19 -21.93
C SER A 70 12.96 0.56 -20.60
N SER A 71 13.86 1.55 -20.43
CA SER A 71 13.81 2.54 -19.33
C SER A 71 12.42 3.19 -19.16
N GLY A 72 11.59 3.17 -20.20
CA GLY A 72 10.17 3.57 -20.15
C GLY A 72 9.25 2.62 -19.37
N ALA A 73 9.39 1.29 -19.51
CA ALA A 73 8.53 0.33 -18.81
C ALA A 73 8.85 0.27 -17.31
N GLY A 74 10.13 0.25 -16.95
CA GLY A 74 10.56 0.27 -15.55
C GLY A 74 10.08 1.51 -14.80
N MET A 75 10.19 2.69 -15.43
CA MET A 75 9.67 3.94 -14.86
C MET A 75 8.15 3.97 -14.77
N ALA A 76 7.45 3.34 -15.71
CA ALA A 76 6.00 3.23 -15.66
C ALA A 76 5.52 2.30 -14.54
N TYR A 77 6.20 1.19 -14.27
CA TYR A 77 5.90 0.33 -13.11
C TYR A 77 6.13 1.06 -11.77
N LEU A 78 7.20 1.85 -11.65
CA LEU A 78 7.42 2.71 -10.48
C LEU A 78 6.33 3.77 -10.34
N GLY A 79 5.95 4.42 -11.44
CA GLY A 79 4.85 5.39 -11.47
C GLY A 79 3.52 4.78 -11.04
N ALA A 80 3.19 3.57 -11.50
CA ALA A 80 2.01 2.80 -11.13
C ALA A 80 1.98 2.45 -9.64
N ALA A 81 3.12 2.07 -9.05
CA ALA A 81 3.22 1.78 -7.62
C ALA A 81 3.08 3.05 -6.76
N LEU A 82 3.74 4.15 -7.15
CA LEU A 82 3.70 5.40 -6.39
C LEU A 82 2.32 6.06 -6.41
N VAL A 83 1.63 6.09 -7.55
CA VAL A 83 0.30 6.74 -7.64
C VAL A 83 -0.72 6.04 -6.73
N THR A 84 -0.76 4.71 -6.73
CA THR A 84 -1.67 3.96 -5.85
C THR A 84 -1.25 4.09 -4.39
N GLY A 85 0.05 4.00 -4.08
CA GLY A 85 0.55 4.13 -2.71
C GLY A 85 0.20 5.48 -2.08
N LEU A 86 0.48 6.58 -2.78
CA LEU A 86 0.20 7.93 -2.30
C LEU A 86 -1.32 8.22 -2.21
N ALA A 87 -2.11 7.75 -3.18
CA ALA A 87 -3.55 7.88 -3.15
C ALA A 87 -4.18 7.15 -1.95
N CYS A 88 -3.72 5.93 -1.64
CA CYS A 88 -4.18 5.17 -0.48
C CYS A 88 -3.83 5.85 0.85
N ILE A 89 -2.66 6.50 0.95
CA ILE A 89 -2.28 7.26 2.15
C ILE A 89 -3.22 8.46 2.33
N GLY A 90 -3.45 9.25 1.27
CA GLY A 90 -4.38 10.38 1.31
C GLY A 90 -5.82 9.96 1.66
N CYS A 91 -6.30 8.89 1.03
CA CYS A 91 -7.59 8.27 1.34
C CYS A 91 -7.68 7.85 2.81
N GLY A 92 -6.66 7.15 3.33
CA GLY A 92 -6.64 6.71 4.72
C GLY A 92 -6.73 7.86 5.72
N ILE A 93 -6.08 8.99 5.44
CA ILE A 93 -6.16 10.18 6.29
C ILE A 93 -7.57 10.78 6.25
N ALA A 94 -8.19 10.89 5.07
CA ALA A 94 -9.55 11.40 4.93
C ALA A 94 -10.59 10.52 5.63
N VAL A 95 -10.50 9.19 5.42
CA VAL A 95 -11.44 8.22 6.00
C VAL A 95 -11.28 8.11 7.51
N ALA A 96 -10.06 8.28 8.05
CA ALA A 96 -9.82 8.28 9.49
C ALA A 96 -10.58 9.38 10.24
N ALA A 97 -10.88 10.50 9.60
CA ALA A 97 -11.71 11.57 10.17
C ALA A 97 -13.21 11.36 9.87
N ALA A 98 -13.54 10.92 8.65
CA ALA A 98 -14.93 10.80 8.21
C ALA A 98 -15.68 9.62 8.86
N ALA A 99 -15.06 8.44 8.98
CA ALA A 99 -15.73 7.24 9.47
C ALA A 99 -16.14 7.33 10.96
N PRO A 100 -15.31 7.85 11.89
CA PRO A 100 -15.74 8.02 13.28
C PRO A 100 -16.86 9.05 13.45
N ALA A 101 -16.83 10.14 12.69
CA ALA A 101 -17.88 11.17 12.68
C ALA A 101 -19.21 10.60 12.14
N ALA A 102 -19.13 9.79 11.09
CA ALA A 102 -20.29 9.09 10.54
C ALA A 102 -20.93 8.14 11.56
N ILE A 103 -20.13 7.31 12.25
CA ILE A 103 -20.63 6.40 13.28
C ILE A 103 -21.23 7.18 14.46
N GLY A 104 -20.61 8.29 14.87
CA GLY A 104 -21.14 9.17 15.91
C GLY A 104 -22.50 9.77 15.53
N ALA A 105 -22.63 10.31 14.32
CA ALA A 105 -23.90 10.87 13.84
C ALA A 105 -25.01 9.82 13.71
N VAL A 106 -24.67 8.59 13.35
CA VAL A 106 -25.61 7.46 13.32
C VAL A 106 -26.09 7.10 14.72
N SER A 107 -25.20 7.16 15.72
CA SER A 107 -25.59 6.87 17.11
C SER A 107 -26.61 7.87 17.69
N GLU A 108 -26.65 9.11 17.18
CA GLU A 108 -27.66 10.10 17.54
C GLU A 108 -28.93 10.01 16.70
N ASN A 109 -28.80 9.69 15.41
CA ASN A 109 -29.91 9.60 14.49
C ASN A 109 -29.65 8.53 13.42
N ASP A 110 -30.30 7.37 13.54
CA ASP A 110 -30.16 6.26 12.58
C ASP A 110 -30.53 6.65 11.14
N LYS A 111 -31.45 7.61 10.98
CA LYS A 111 -31.85 8.16 9.67
C LYS A 111 -30.71 8.88 8.94
N SER A 112 -29.64 9.26 9.65
CA SER A 112 -28.45 9.91 9.09
C SER A 112 -27.46 8.94 8.46
N PHE A 113 -27.63 7.61 8.64
CA PHE A 113 -26.70 6.59 8.15
C PHE A 113 -26.38 6.71 6.66
N GLY A 114 -27.40 6.83 5.80
CA GLY A 114 -27.18 6.94 4.35
C GLY A 114 -26.40 8.20 3.96
N LYS A 115 -26.69 9.34 4.60
CA LYS A 115 -25.98 10.61 4.33
C LYS A 115 -24.54 10.56 4.82
N ALA A 116 -24.32 9.96 5.99
CA ALA A 116 -23.01 9.80 6.59
C ALA A 116 -22.12 8.87 5.75
N LEU A 117 -22.69 7.79 5.20
CA LEU A 117 -21.98 6.83 4.35
C LEU A 117 -21.51 7.47 3.03
N ILE A 118 -22.28 8.40 2.45
CA ILE A 118 -21.86 9.16 1.27
C ILE A 118 -20.56 9.94 1.53
N PHE A 119 -20.43 10.61 2.68
CA PHE A 119 -19.21 11.36 3.01
C PHE A 119 -17.99 10.46 3.21
N VAL A 120 -18.18 9.26 3.76
CA VAL A 120 -17.09 8.27 3.89
C VAL A 120 -16.69 7.74 2.51
N ALA A 121 -17.66 7.35 1.69
CA ALA A 121 -17.42 6.84 0.33
C ALA A 121 -16.78 7.89 -0.59
N MET A 122 -17.10 9.18 -0.41
CA MET A 122 -16.43 10.27 -1.13
C MET A 122 -14.92 10.34 -0.82
N GLY A 123 -14.51 10.01 0.41
CA GLY A 123 -13.10 9.89 0.77
C GLY A 123 -12.41 8.69 0.10
N GLU A 124 -13.10 7.55 0.02
CA GLU A 124 -12.60 6.34 -0.66
C GLU A 124 -12.42 6.51 -2.17
N GLY A 125 -13.17 7.42 -2.79
CA GLY A 125 -13.03 7.75 -4.21
C GLY A 125 -11.59 8.11 -4.61
N VAL A 126 -10.83 8.75 -3.72
CA VAL A 126 -9.42 9.10 -3.97
C VAL A 126 -8.55 7.86 -4.21
N ALA A 127 -8.75 6.79 -3.43
CA ALA A 127 -8.02 5.54 -3.61
C ALA A 127 -8.43 4.84 -4.91
N ILE A 128 -9.71 4.86 -5.27
CA ILE A 128 -10.21 4.26 -6.51
C ILE A 128 -9.62 4.97 -7.73
N TYR A 129 -9.54 6.31 -7.73
CA TYR A 129 -8.88 7.04 -8.80
C TYR A 129 -7.37 6.72 -8.88
N GLY A 130 -6.67 6.63 -7.75
CA GLY A 130 -5.25 6.24 -7.73
C GLY A 130 -5.00 4.81 -8.23
N LEU A 131 -5.91 3.88 -7.96
CA LEU A 131 -5.88 2.53 -8.53
C LEU A 131 -6.17 2.54 -10.03
N LEU A 132 -7.19 3.28 -10.46
CA LEU A 132 -7.60 3.39 -11.87
C LEU A 132 -6.46 3.96 -12.72
N ILE A 133 -5.80 5.02 -12.25
CA ILE A 133 -4.64 5.62 -12.93
C ILE A 133 -3.49 4.61 -13.03
N SER A 134 -3.23 3.84 -11.98
CA SER A 134 -2.20 2.79 -12.00
C SER A 134 -2.51 1.70 -13.03
N ILE A 135 -3.75 1.23 -13.10
CA ILE A 135 -4.20 0.27 -14.12
C ILE A 135 -4.04 0.87 -15.53
N MET A 136 -4.37 2.15 -15.72
CA MET A 136 -4.17 2.83 -17.01
C MET A 136 -2.69 2.94 -17.41
N ILE A 137 -1.79 3.15 -16.45
CA ILE A 137 -0.35 3.14 -16.70
C ILE A 137 0.09 1.74 -17.12
N LEU A 138 -0.29 0.71 -16.36
CA LEU A 138 0.06 -0.68 -16.65
C LEU A 138 -0.50 -1.17 -17.99
N ASN A 139 -1.65 -0.66 -18.43
CA ASN A 139 -2.23 -1.01 -19.72
C ASN A 139 -1.44 -0.42 -20.91
N LYS A 140 -0.67 0.65 -20.68
CA LYS A 140 0.13 1.33 -21.72
C LYS A 140 1.58 0.85 -21.80
N VAL A 141 1.98 -0.05 -20.91
CA VAL A 141 3.35 -0.62 -20.82
C VAL A 141 3.35 -2.02 -21.39
#